data_AF-A0A539D2L3-F1
#
_entry.id   AF-A0A539D2L3-F1
#
_cell.length_a   1.000
_cell.length_b   1.000
_cell.length_c   1.000
_cell.angle_alpha   90.00
_cell.angle_beta   90.00
_cell.angle_gamma   90.00
#
_symmetry.space_group_name_H-M   'P 1'
#
loop_
_entity.id
_entity.type
_entity.pdbx_description
1 polymer ?
#
loop_
_entity_poly.entity_id
_entity_poly.type
_entity_poly.pdbx_seq_one_letter_code
_entity_poly.pdbx_strand_id
1 'polypeptide(L)'
;MRLSILAAAVTLACAAPVAAQTPPPPPPVSTAAPADVATPETIVAALYAVISGDRGVARDWDRFRSLFHPTARLMPSGLNAQGAGVVRSITPDEYITRSEPFLVGEGFHE
;
A
#
# COMPACT_ATOMS: atom_id res chain seq x y z
N MET A 1 47.78 11.94 -30.11
CA MET A 1 48.03 10.68 -30.85
C MET A 1 48.78 9.71 -29.94
N ARG A 2 48.09 8.80 -29.25
CA ARG A 2 48.56 7.44 -28.91
C ARG A 2 47.34 6.56 -28.71
N LEU A 3 47.15 5.67 -29.67
CA LEU A 3 46.17 4.59 -29.72
C LEU A 3 46.75 3.42 -28.93
N SER A 4 46.00 2.80 -28.03
CA SER A 4 46.30 1.47 -27.51
C SER A 4 44.98 0.74 -27.30
N ILE A 5 44.90 -0.41 -27.97
CA ILE A 5 43.74 -1.26 -28.19
C ILE A 5 43.93 -2.54 -27.33
N LEU A 6 42.81 -3.17 -26.95
CA LEU A 6 42.60 -4.60 -26.62
C LEU A 6 43.03 -5.13 -25.24
N ALA A 7 42.03 -5.53 -24.43
CA ALA A 7 41.85 -6.87 -23.85
C ALA A 7 40.53 -6.87 -23.04
N ALA A 8 39.44 -7.42 -23.56
CA ALA A 8 38.99 -8.81 -23.34
C ALA A 8 38.43 -9.05 -21.92
N ALA A 9 37.10 -9.14 -21.91
CA ALA A 9 36.17 -9.74 -20.95
C ALA A 9 36.73 -10.41 -19.67
N VAL A 10 36.25 -9.93 -18.52
CA VAL A 10 35.95 -10.78 -17.37
C VAL A 10 34.45 -10.67 -17.10
N THR A 11 33.70 -11.59 -17.69
CA THR A 11 32.36 -11.94 -17.22
C THR A 11 32.52 -12.70 -15.91
N LEU A 12 32.29 -12.05 -14.78
CA LEU A 12 31.96 -12.75 -13.56
C LEU A 12 30.51 -12.43 -13.21
N ALA A 13 29.63 -13.32 -13.67
CA ALA A 13 28.25 -13.36 -13.27
C ALA A 13 28.19 -13.64 -11.77
N CYS A 14 27.94 -12.60 -10.96
CA CYS A 14 27.51 -12.77 -9.58
C CYS A 14 26.09 -13.36 -9.60
N ALA A 15 26.00 -14.69 -9.71
CA ALA A 15 24.81 -15.43 -9.31
C ALA A 15 24.76 -15.42 -7.77
N ALA A 16 24.41 -14.29 -7.18
CA ALA A 16 23.95 -14.27 -5.79
C ALA A 16 22.60 -14.99 -5.75
N PRO A 17 22.35 -15.86 -4.77
CA PRO A 17 21.04 -16.46 -4.61
C PRO A 17 20.05 -15.32 -4.38
N VAL A 18 19.01 -15.27 -5.21
CA VAL A 18 17.84 -14.41 -5.00
C VAL A 18 17.11 -14.96 -3.78
N ALA A 19 17.65 -14.73 -2.59
CA ALA A 19 17.09 -15.14 -1.30
C ALA A 19 16.53 -13.95 -0.51
N ALA A 20 16.31 -12.80 -1.17
CA ALA A 20 15.94 -11.54 -0.52
C ALA A 20 14.54 -11.02 -0.89
N GLN A 21 13.63 -11.84 -1.42
CA GLN A 21 12.25 -11.40 -1.71
C GLN A 21 11.18 -12.38 -1.23
N THR A 22 11.34 -13.00 -0.06
CA THR A 22 10.13 -13.44 0.65
C THR A 22 9.55 -12.18 1.29
N PRO A 23 8.38 -11.68 0.84
CA PRO A 23 7.72 -10.59 1.53
C PRO A 23 7.54 -10.98 3.00
N PRO A 24 7.68 -10.04 3.94
CA PRO A 24 7.39 -10.33 5.34
C PRO A 24 5.99 -10.97 5.43
N PRO A 25 5.81 -11.97 6.32
CA PRO A 25 4.52 -12.60 6.48
C PRO A 25 3.46 -11.51 6.72
N PRO A 26 2.28 -11.63 6.09
CA PRO A 26 1.24 -10.64 6.27
C PRO A 26 0.93 -10.50 7.77
N PRO A 27 0.65 -9.28 8.25
CA PRO A 27 0.25 -9.09 9.63
C PRO A 27 -0.97 -9.96 9.95
N PRO A 28 -1.17 -10.38 11.21
CA PRO A 28 -2.33 -11.18 11.60
C PRO A 28 -3.60 -10.47 11.15
N VAL A 29 -4.38 -11.15 10.31
CA VAL A 29 -5.61 -10.59 9.73
C VAL A 29 -6.70 -10.67 10.79
N SER A 30 -7.26 -9.52 11.16
CA SER A 30 -8.48 -9.47 11.96
C SER A 30 -9.64 -10.04 11.14
N THR A 31 -10.46 -10.91 11.74
CA THR A 31 -11.64 -11.46 11.05
C THR A 31 -12.70 -10.38 10.90
N ALA A 32 -13.13 -10.12 9.66
CA ALA A 32 -14.18 -9.12 9.40
C ALA A 32 -15.50 -9.50 10.08
N ALA A 33 -16.23 -8.49 10.55
CA ALA A 33 -17.57 -8.70 11.06
C ALA A 33 -18.47 -9.25 9.92
N PRO A 34 -19.28 -10.30 10.15
CA PRO A 34 -20.12 -10.88 9.09
C PRO A 34 -21.03 -9.87 8.39
N ALA A 35 -21.49 -8.84 9.11
CA ALA A 35 -22.33 -7.78 8.54
C ALA A 35 -21.57 -6.85 7.58
N ASP A 36 -20.26 -6.66 7.77
CA ASP A 36 -19.43 -5.80 6.93
C ASP A 36 -19.09 -6.45 5.58
N VAL A 37 -19.25 -7.78 5.47
CA VAL A 37 -18.87 -8.56 4.28
C VAL A 37 -20.02 -9.36 3.68
N ALA A 38 -21.26 -9.06 4.07
CA ALA A 38 -22.44 -9.79 3.62
C ALA A 38 -22.72 -9.59 2.12
N THR A 39 -22.48 -8.38 1.62
CA THR A 39 -22.61 -7.99 0.21
C THR A 39 -21.51 -7.00 -0.20
N PRO A 40 -21.26 -6.80 -1.51
CA PRO A 40 -20.34 -5.76 -1.98
C PRO A 40 -20.66 -4.36 -1.43
N GLU A 41 -21.95 -4.02 -1.32
CA GLU A 41 -22.41 -2.73 -0.79
C GLU A 41 -22.05 -2.56 0.68
N THR A 42 -22.19 -3.62 1.48
CA THR A 42 -21.80 -3.58 2.90
C THR A 42 -20.29 -3.43 3.10
N ILE A 43 -19.47 -3.98 2.19
CA ILE A 43 -17.99 -3.82 2.23
C ILE A 43 -17.61 -2.37 1.98
N VAL A 44 -18.20 -1.75 0.95
CA VAL A 44 -17.95 -0.34 0.63
C VAL A 44 -18.45 0.56 1.77
N ALA A 45 -19.64 0.29 2.32
CA ALA A 45 -20.18 1.03 3.45
C ALA A 45 -19.29 0.90 4.70
N ALA A 46 -18.76 -0.30 5.00
CA ALA A 46 -17.84 -0.50 6.10
C ALA A 46 -16.51 0.24 5.89
N LEU A 47 -15.96 0.22 4.67
CA LEU A 47 -14.77 0.97 4.30
C LEU A 47 -14.95 2.47 4.55
N TYR A 48 -16.05 3.04 4.04
CA TYR A 48 -16.38 4.47 4.22
C TYR A 48 -16.63 4.83 5.68
N ALA A 49 -17.34 3.98 6.42
CA ALA A 49 -17.53 4.18 7.86
C ALA A 49 -16.21 4.24 8.65
N VAL A 50 -15.15 3.56 8.18
CA VAL A 50 -13.84 3.61 8.83
C VAL A 50 -13.04 4.85 8.45
N ILE A 51 -13.06 5.28 7.19
CA ILE A 51 -12.24 6.43 6.74
C ILE A 51 -12.92 7.78 7.00
N SER A 52 -14.26 7.81 7.07
CA SER A 52 -15.06 8.99 7.41
C SER A 52 -15.06 9.28 8.91
N GLY A 53 -15.18 10.54 9.27
CA GLY A 53 -15.21 11.02 10.64
C GLY A 53 -14.66 12.43 10.77
N ASP A 54 -15.14 13.15 11.78
CA ASP A 54 -14.70 14.51 12.07
C ASP A 54 -13.21 14.58 12.42
N ARG A 55 -12.69 15.82 12.40
CA ARG A 55 -11.34 16.14 12.84
C ARG A 55 -11.10 15.61 14.26
N GLY A 56 -9.97 14.95 14.47
CA GLY A 56 -9.55 14.39 15.74
C GLY A 56 -10.19 13.05 16.10
N VAL A 57 -11.13 12.54 15.30
CA VAL A 57 -11.74 11.22 15.53
C VAL A 57 -10.78 10.13 15.05
N ALA A 58 -10.33 9.26 15.97
CA ALA A 58 -9.50 8.11 15.63
C ALA A 58 -10.26 7.11 14.73
N ARG A 59 -9.56 6.44 13.80
CA ARG A 59 -10.16 5.45 12.91
C ARG A 59 -9.98 4.03 13.43
N ASP A 60 -10.93 3.17 13.12
CA ASP A 60 -10.87 1.75 13.44
C ASP A 60 -10.02 1.00 12.38
N TRP A 61 -8.69 1.09 12.51
CA TRP A 61 -7.78 0.50 11.54
C TRP A 61 -7.78 -1.03 11.54
N ASP A 62 -8.22 -1.68 12.62
CA ASP A 62 -8.35 -3.13 12.65
C ASP A 62 -9.57 -3.59 11.85
N ARG A 63 -10.69 -2.84 11.94
CA ARG A 63 -11.82 -3.02 11.02
C ARG A 63 -11.41 -2.77 9.58
N PHE A 64 -10.65 -1.70 9.29
CA PHE A 64 -10.12 -1.44 7.93
C PHE A 64 -9.34 -2.65 7.40
N ARG A 65 -8.36 -3.14 8.15
CA ARG A 65 -7.52 -4.29 7.74
C ARG A 65 -8.34 -5.54 7.46
N SER A 66 -9.40 -5.77 8.24
CA SER A 66 -10.25 -6.95 8.08
C SER A 66 -10.98 -7.02 6.73
N LEU A 67 -11.19 -5.87 6.07
CA LEU A 67 -11.88 -5.78 4.77
C LEU A 67 -10.99 -6.20 3.59
N PHE A 68 -9.69 -6.42 3.81
CA PHE A 68 -8.73 -6.70 2.75
C PHE A 68 -8.19 -8.12 2.83
N HIS A 69 -7.97 -8.73 1.66
CA HIS A 69 -7.18 -9.96 1.55
C HIS A 69 -5.75 -9.70 2.06
N PRO A 70 -5.07 -10.69 2.70
CA PRO A 70 -3.70 -10.52 3.22
C PRO A 70 -2.65 -10.01 2.21
N THR A 71 -2.91 -10.15 0.91
CA THR A 71 -2.02 -9.70 -0.17
C THR A 71 -2.61 -8.55 -1.01
N ALA A 72 -3.71 -7.93 -0.55
CA ALA A 72 -4.37 -6.86 -1.27
C ALA A 72 -3.46 -5.65 -1.48
N ARG A 73 -3.67 -4.95 -2.60
CA ARG A 73 -3.00 -3.69 -2.93
C ARG A 73 -4.04 -2.64 -3.25
N LEU A 74 -3.84 -1.43 -2.73
CA LEU A 74 -4.54 -0.23 -3.16
C LEU A 74 -3.70 0.46 -4.24
N MET A 75 -4.34 0.92 -5.31
CA MET A 75 -3.65 1.55 -6.44
C MET A 75 -4.14 2.98 -6.73
N PRO A 76 -3.95 3.94 -5.78
CA PRO A 76 -4.38 5.32 -5.99
C PRO A 76 -3.59 5.97 -7.12
N SER A 77 -4.33 6.56 -8.07
CA SER A 77 -3.80 7.47 -9.08
C SER A 77 -3.80 8.91 -8.55
N GLY A 78 -2.91 9.74 -9.09
CA GLY A 78 -2.86 11.16 -8.78
C GLY A 78 -1.67 11.85 -9.43
N LEU A 79 -1.44 13.11 -9.09
CA LEU A 79 -0.29 13.86 -9.57
C LEU A 79 0.89 13.74 -8.58
N ASN A 80 2.12 13.77 -9.09
CA ASN A 80 3.31 13.98 -8.28
C ASN A 80 3.59 15.50 -8.12
N ALA A 81 4.67 15.84 -7.40
CA ALA A 81 5.05 17.24 -7.15
C ALA A 81 5.40 18.02 -8.45
N GLN A 82 5.68 17.32 -9.54
CA GLN A 82 5.97 17.88 -10.86
C GLN A 82 4.72 17.95 -11.75
N GLY A 83 3.54 17.62 -11.24
CA GLY A 83 2.28 17.62 -12.00
C GLY A 83 2.12 16.44 -12.95
N ALA A 84 3.00 15.42 -12.90
CA ALA A 84 2.87 14.23 -13.73
C ALA A 84 1.94 13.19 -13.09
N GLY A 85 1.11 12.55 -13.92
CA GLY A 85 0.23 11.46 -13.50
C GLY A 85 1.03 10.23 -13.05
N VAL A 86 0.74 9.72 -11.86
CA VAL A 86 1.38 8.54 -11.27
C VAL A 86 0.34 7.63 -10.65
N VAL A 87 0.65 6.33 -10.63
CA VAL A 87 -0.08 5.33 -9.84
C VAL A 87 0.90 4.77 -8.82
N ARG A 88 0.45 4.64 -7.57
CA ARG A 88 1.21 3.99 -6.51
C ARG A 88 0.56 2.65 -6.23
N SER A 89 1.33 1.58 -6.08
CA SER A 89 0.81 0.32 -5.54
C SER A 89 1.21 0.25 -4.08
N ILE A 90 0.24 0.24 -3.17
CA ILE A 90 0.49 0.30 -1.72
C ILE A 90 -0.28 -0.80 -0.99
N THR A 91 0.21 -1.24 0.16
CA THR A 91 -0.52 -2.14 1.07
C THR A 91 -1.58 -1.36 1.87
N PRO A 92 -2.53 -2.05 2.53
CA PRO A 92 -3.43 -1.43 3.51
C PRO A 92 -2.70 -0.63 4.60
N ASP A 93 -1.60 -1.14 5.16
CA ASP A 93 -0.83 -0.44 6.19
C ASP A 93 -0.09 0.80 5.66
N GLU A 94 0.42 0.73 4.42
CA GLU A 94 1.01 1.90 3.76
C GLU A 94 -0.06 2.97 3.46
N TYR A 95 -1.30 2.55 3.14
CA TYR A 95 -2.43 3.48 3.03
C TYR A 95 -2.74 4.14 4.38
N ILE A 96 -2.83 3.37 5.47
CA ILE A 96 -3.06 3.91 6.83
C ILE A 96 -1.98 4.94 7.17
N THR A 97 -0.71 4.54 7.07
CA THR A 97 0.45 5.39 7.42
C THR A 97 0.43 6.72 6.68
N ARG A 98 0.04 6.71 5.40
CA ARG A 98 -0.02 7.91 4.56
C ARG A 98 -1.26 8.76 4.82
N SER A 99 -2.40 8.12 5.05
CA SER A 99 -3.71 8.80 4.99
C SER A 99 -4.19 9.25 6.36
N GLU A 100 -3.83 8.54 7.43
CA GLU A 100 -4.23 8.86 8.80
C GLU A 100 -3.94 10.31 9.21
N PRO A 101 -2.75 10.90 8.94
CA PRO A 101 -2.47 12.29 9.30
C PRO A 101 -3.48 13.27 8.69
N PHE A 102 -3.96 13.00 7.47
CA PHE A 102 -4.97 13.82 6.82
C PHE A 102 -6.38 13.49 7.33
N LEU A 103 -6.76 12.21 7.34
CA LEU A 103 -8.12 11.79 7.71
C LEU A 103 -8.48 12.19 9.14
N VAL A 104 -7.55 12.02 10.09
CA VAL A 104 -7.75 12.42 11.49
C VAL A 104 -7.43 13.90 11.67
N GLY A 105 -6.36 14.39 11.05
CA GLY A 105 -5.89 15.77 11.23
C GLY A 105 -6.86 16.80 10.68
N GLU A 106 -7.47 16.55 9.53
CA GLU A 106 -8.37 17.48 8.84
C GLU A 106 -9.85 17.10 8.98
N GLY A 107 -10.16 15.84 9.27
CA GLY A 107 -11.49 15.27 9.11
C GLY A 107 -11.76 14.92 7.65
N PHE A 108 -12.63 13.93 7.42
CA PHE A 108 -12.99 13.47 6.09
C PHE A 108 -14.38 12.85 6.11
N HIS A 109 -15.18 13.08 5.07
CA HIS A 109 -16.51 12.50 4.92
C HIS A 109 -16.75 12.14 3.46
N GLU A 110 -17.10 10.88 3.23
CA GLU A 110 -17.55 10.30 1.96
C GLU A 110 -19.05 9.96 2.03
#